data_AF-A0A0R2LGH4-F1
#
_entry.id   AF-A0A0R2LGH4-F1
#
_cell.length_a   1.000
_cell.length_b   1.000
_cell.length_c   1.000
_cell.angle_alpha   90.00
_cell.angle_beta   90.00
_cell.angle_gamma   90.00
#
_symmetry.space_group_name_H-M   'P 1'
#
loop_
_entity.id
_entity.type
_entity.pdbx_description
1 polymer ?
#
loop_
_entity_poly.entity_id
_entity_poly.type
_entity_poly.pdbx_seq_one_letter_code
_entity_poly.pdbx_strand_id
1 'polypeptide(L)'
;MATIHKRNGKWEYRVSYKDPTTGKYRNKTKGGFVRKTECEEAARKIELQKSNHANLAKQDMLFSDYFKEWVELYRIKGKSHSTVNRYYFAIDVIKKYFPNMRLVDVTKADYQHFLNEFGKTRTKVTVSKYNSFFRSMCEDAIAEQLIYTDFTRNTTIVAGKESKSPDEKFLEPDDYIKLIEIAKMHTSINDISSAEVYLVTQTGMRYEECAGLTWNDINFNKKVIRVNKAIENDTRNQKATKTPAGVRYVDVSSDCINVLKKLKIGQEEYFKRVNYTDPYNYVFRSRRKETPTSQSVNQQLKKLLNEIGASKIINFHGIRHTHISYLLDQGFNLKYVSRRVGHKTTATTLKYYTHMFDSTSLEQSSDLRKLFNGIEETNNND
;
A
#
# COMPACT_ATOMS: atom_id res chain seq x y z
N MET A 1 -35.41 26.95 23.72
CA MET A 1 -36.32 25.84 23.35
C MET A 1 -36.77 26.02 21.90
N ALA A 2 -37.32 24.99 21.29
CA ALA A 2 -37.87 24.98 19.95
C ALA A 2 -39.12 25.87 19.88
N THR A 3 -39.23 26.66 18.82
CA THR A 3 -40.44 27.41 18.52
C THR A 3 -41.24 26.66 17.47
N ILE A 4 -42.51 26.38 17.74
CA ILE A 4 -43.40 25.65 16.83
C ILE A 4 -44.51 26.59 16.39
N HIS A 5 -44.72 26.69 15.09
CA HIS A 5 -45.72 27.59 14.52
C HIS A 5 -46.33 27.00 13.24
N LYS A 6 -47.50 27.51 12.85
CA LYS A 6 -48.23 27.06 11.66
C LYS A 6 -47.94 28.01 10.51
N ARG A 7 -47.56 27.48 9.35
CA ARG A 7 -47.24 28.22 8.12
C ARG A 7 -47.91 27.54 6.93
N ASN A 8 -48.73 28.27 6.18
CA ASN A 8 -49.48 27.77 5.01
C ASN A 8 -50.24 26.47 5.30
N GLY A 9 -50.94 26.41 6.43
CA GLY A 9 -51.75 25.24 6.81
C GLY A 9 -50.97 24.05 7.39
N LYS A 10 -49.63 24.06 7.35
CA LYS A 10 -48.76 23.01 7.88
C LYS A 10 -47.94 23.51 9.08
N TRP A 11 -47.43 22.60 9.89
CA TRP A 11 -46.60 22.91 11.07
C TRP A 11 -45.12 22.99 10.69
N GLU A 12 -44.40 23.90 11.35
CA GLU A 12 -42.96 24.15 11.22
C GLU A 12 -42.33 24.35 12.60
N TYR A 13 -41.15 23.76 12.82
CA TYR A 13 -40.34 24.06 14.00
C TYR A 13 -39.13 24.92 13.63
N ARG A 14 -38.64 25.69 14.62
CA ARG A 14 -37.37 26.40 14.60
C ARG A 14 -36.59 26.13 15.88
N VAL A 15 -35.40 25.57 15.78
CA VAL A 15 -34.47 25.38 16.91
C VAL A 15 -33.25 26.26 16.69
N SER A 16 -33.06 27.26 17.56
CA SER A 16 -31.87 28.09 17.56
C SER A 16 -30.73 27.44 18.33
N TYR A 17 -29.53 27.44 17.76
CA TYR A 17 -28.31 26.91 18.36
C TYR A 17 -27.13 27.85 18.10
N LYS A 18 -26.15 27.86 19.00
CA LYS A 18 -24.90 28.59 18.80
C LYS A 18 -23.95 27.68 18.05
N ASP A 19 -23.50 28.12 16.88
CA ASP A 19 -22.51 27.40 16.09
C ASP A 19 -21.16 27.42 16.83
N PRO A 20 -20.60 26.26 17.21
CA PRO A 20 -19.39 26.20 18.04
C PRO A 20 -18.14 26.67 17.28
N THR A 21 -18.16 26.66 15.95
CA THR A 21 -17.03 27.07 15.11
C THR A 21 -17.03 28.58 14.87
N THR A 22 -18.20 29.17 14.60
CA THR A 22 -18.31 30.60 14.27
C THR A 22 -18.76 31.48 15.44
N GLY A 23 -19.26 30.88 16.53
CA GLY A 23 -19.82 31.57 17.68
C GLY A 23 -21.18 32.26 17.43
N LYS A 24 -21.69 32.23 16.20
CA LYS A 24 -22.94 32.90 15.80
C LYS A 24 -24.14 31.99 16.03
N TYR A 25 -25.30 32.59 16.31
CA TYR A 25 -26.56 31.85 16.37
C TYR A 25 -27.04 31.46 14.97
N ARG A 26 -27.42 30.20 14.80
CA ARG A 26 -28.02 29.62 13.60
C ARG A 26 -29.33 28.94 13.97
N ASN A 27 -30.18 28.71 12.98
CA ASN A 27 -31.49 28.09 13.18
C ASN A 27 -31.60 26.82 12.33
N LYS A 28 -31.96 25.69 12.94
CA LYS A 28 -32.48 24.53 12.21
C LYS A 28 -34.00 24.64 12.12
N THR A 29 -34.51 24.70 10.90
CA THR A 29 -35.95 24.79 10.61
C THR A 29 -36.39 23.64 9.73
N LYS A 30 -37.52 23.00 10.05
CA LYS A 30 -38.18 22.06 9.15
C LYS A 30 -39.68 22.26 9.26
N GLY A 31 -40.32 22.41 8.11
CA GLY A 31 -41.75 22.59 7.95
C GLY A 31 -42.40 21.47 7.14
N GLY A 32 -43.70 21.59 6.94
CA GLY A 32 -44.47 20.67 6.11
C GLY A 32 -45.17 19.54 6.86
N PHE A 33 -45.12 19.55 8.20
CA PHE A 33 -45.81 18.56 9.02
C PHE A 33 -47.32 18.80 9.00
N VAL A 34 -48.11 17.75 8.78
CA VAL A 34 -49.58 17.86 8.79
C VAL A 34 -50.07 17.94 10.24
N ARG A 35 -49.47 17.16 11.14
CA ARG A 35 -49.84 17.11 12.56
C ARG A 35 -48.85 17.88 13.43
N LYS A 36 -49.36 18.56 14.47
CA LYS A 36 -48.54 19.30 15.44
C LYS A 36 -47.61 18.36 16.21
N THR A 37 -48.11 17.19 16.59
CA THR A 37 -47.40 16.17 17.36
C THR A 37 -46.16 15.63 16.62
N GLU A 38 -46.26 15.40 15.31
CA GLU A 38 -45.12 14.99 14.47
C GLU A 38 -44.03 16.09 14.42
N CYS A 39 -44.47 17.35 14.35
CA CYS A 39 -43.57 18.51 14.38
C CYS A 39 -42.88 18.64 15.75
N GLU A 40 -43.62 18.45 16.84
CA GLU A 40 -43.11 18.45 18.22
C GLU A 40 -42.09 17.32 18.45
N GLU A 41 -42.35 16.11 17.96
CA GLU A 41 -41.43 14.99 18.10
C GLU A 41 -40.13 15.22 17.31
N ALA A 42 -40.24 15.76 16.09
CA ALA A 42 -39.08 16.14 15.29
C ALA A 42 -38.26 17.26 15.94
N ALA A 43 -38.94 18.26 16.52
CA ALA A 43 -38.28 19.34 17.26
C ALA A 43 -37.54 18.81 18.51
N ARG A 44 -38.18 17.91 19.27
CA ARG A 44 -37.59 17.29 20.47
C ARG A 44 -36.31 16.52 20.15
N LYS A 45 -36.25 15.85 18.99
CA LYS A 45 -35.03 15.17 18.52
C LYS A 45 -33.88 16.17 18.36
N ILE A 46 -34.11 17.32 17.71
CA ILE A 46 -33.08 18.35 17.54
C ILE A 46 -32.67 18.99 18.88
N GLU A 47 -33.62 19.19 19.80
CA GLU A 47 -33.31 19.72 21.13
C GLU A 47 -32.46 18.76 21.97
N LEU A 48 -32.73 17.46 21.90
CA LEU A 48 -31.92 16.44 22.57
C LEU A 48 -30.49 16.41 22.03
N GLN A 49 -30.33 16.57 20.71
CA GLN A 49 -29.01 16.69 20.10
C GLN A 49 -28.27 17.94 20.59
N LYS A 50 -28.99 19.07 20.70
CA LYS A 50 -28.45 20.32 21.26
C LYS A 50 -28.03 20.13 22.73
N SER A 51 -28.82 19.46 23.56
CA SER A 51 -28.48 19.23 24.97
C SER A 51 -27.27 18.32 25.15
N ASN A 52 -27.06 17.39 24.21
CA ASN A 52 -25.93 16.47 24.25
C ASN A 52 -24.64 17.06 23.63
N HIS A 53 -24.58 18.38 23.41
CA HIS A 53 -23.43 19.07 22.80
C HIS A 53 -23.09 18.59 21.37
N ALA A 54 -24.03 17.94 20.67
CA ALA A 54 -23.81 17.54 19.29
C ALA A 54 -23.58 18.78 18.42
N ASN A 55 -22.56 18.73 17.56
CA ASN A 55 -22.27 19.84 16.65
C ASN A 55 -23.28 19.86 15.50
N LEU A 56 -24.42 20.51 15.73
CA LEU A 56 -25.53 20.61 14.78
C LEU A 56 -25.13 21.24 13.43
N ALA A 57 -24.07 22.06 13.39
CA ALA A 57 -23.56 22.63 12.15
C ALA A 57 -22.90 21.58 11.25
N LYS A 58 -22.22 20.59 11.85
CA LYS A 58 -21.58 19.50 11.11
C LYS A 58 -22.56 18.47 10.56
N GLN A 59 -23.77 18.39 11.13
CA GLN A 59 -24.81 17.48 10.64
C GLN A 59 -25.33 17.84 9.23
N ASP A 60 -25.23 19.11 8.82
CA ASP A 60 -25.68 19.53 7.50
C ASP A 60 -24.58 19.44 6.44
N MET A 61 -23.37 19.02 6.81
CA MET A 61 -22.26 18.85 5.89
C MET A 61 -22.48 17.69 4.92
N LEU A 62 -22.04 17.89 3.69
CA LEU A 62 -21.88 16.80 2.73
C LEU A 62 -20.89 15.77 3.28
N PHE A 63 -21.14 14.50 2.97
CA PHE A 63 -20.28 13.41 3.38
C PHE A 63 -18.83 13.63 2.90
N SER A 64 -18.64 14.13 1.67
CA SER A 64 -17.29 14.43 1.15
C SER A 64 -16.55 15.48 1.97
N ASP A 65 -17.27 16.51 2.42
CA ASP A 65 -16.69 17.66 3.11
C ASP A 65 -16.35 17.29 4.55
N TYR A 66 -17.24 16.57 5.23
CA TYR A 66 -16.95 16.04 6.56
C TYR A 66 -15.75 15.09 6.53
N PHE A 67 -15.70 14.16 5.57
CA PHE A 67 -14.56 13.25 5.46
C PHE A 67 -13.26 13.99 5.19
N LYS A 68 -13.27 15.07 4.39
CA LYS A 68 -12.10 15.92 4.17
C LYS A 68 -11.63 16.59 5.46
N GLU A 69 -12.52 17.25 6.20
CA GLU A 69 -12.17 17.88 7.49
C GLU A 69 -11.60 16.86 8.48
N TRP A 70 -12.24 15.69 8.57
CA TRP A 70 -11.78 14.60 9.44
C TRP A 70 -10.39 14.08 9.05
N VAL A 71 -10.12 13.93 7.74
CA VAL A 71 -8.81 13.53 7.23
C VAL A 71 -7.73 14.54 7.62
N GLU A 72 -8.01 15.83 7.41
CA GLU A 72 -7.09 16.94 7.70
C GLU A 72 -6.78 17.04 9.19
N LEU A 73 -7.80 16.85 10.04
CA LEU A 73 -7.68 16.93 11.49
C LEU A 73 -6.96 15.72 12.10
N TYR A 74 -7.34 14.50 11.72
CA TYR A 74 -6.97 13.29 12.46
C TYR A 74 -6.04 12.31 11.72
N ARG A 75 -5.92 12.41 10.38
CA ARG A 75 -5.30 11.33 9.59
C ARG A 75 -4.04 11.69 8.85
N ILE A 76 -3.83 12.93 8.41
CA ILE A 76 -2.70 13.26 7.53
C ILE A 76 -1.42 13.68 8.26
N LYS A 77 -1.52 14.18 9.50
CA LYS A 77 -0.34 14.65 10.25
C LYS A 77 0.67 13.51 10.44
N GLY A 78 1.91 13.74 9.98
CA GLY A 78 3.00 12.76 10.08
C GLY A 78 2.88 11.54 9.15
N LYS A 79 1.94 11.51 8.21
CA LYS A 79 1.83 10.43 7.21
C LYS A 79 2.69 10.69 5.99
N SER A 80 3.00 9.62 5.24
CA SER A 80 3.69 9.76 3.94
C SER A 80 2.77 10.40 2.90
N HIS A 81 3.37 11.07 1.93
CA HIS A 81 2.65 11.68 0.80
C HIS A 81 1.72 10.68 0.10
N SER A 82 2.22 9.49 -0.22
CA SER A 82 1.41 8.39 -0.78
C SER A 82 0.19 7.99 0.06
N THR A 83 0.26 8.10 1.38
CA THR A 83 -0.88 7.83 2.29
C THR A 83 -1.86 8.98 2.25
N VAL A 84 -1.36 10.22 2.26
CA VAL A 84 -2.16 11.45 2.15
C VAL A 84 -2.95 11.46 0.83
N ASN A 85 -2.28 11.21 -0.30
CA ASN A 85 -2.93 11.14 -1.62
C ASN A 85 -4.04 10.08 -1.66
N ARG A 86 -3.87 8.97 -0.94
CA ARG A 86 -4.90 7.94 -0.86
C ARG A 86 -6.17 8.39 -0.13
N TYR A 87 -6.04 9.26 0.88
CA TYR A 87 -7.20 9.89 1.51
C TYR A 87 -7.88 10.90 0.56
N TYR A 88 -7.10 11.68 -0.20
CA TYR A 88 -7.67 12.58 -1.22
C TYR A 88 -8.42 11.83 -2.31
N PHE A 89 -7.89 10.70 -2.80
CA PHE A 89 -8.65 9.84 -3.71
C PHE A 89 -9.93 9.28 -3.08
N ALA A 90 -9.94 9.02 -1.76
CA ALA A 90 -11.15 8.61 -1.07
C ALA A 90 -12.21 9.72 -1.00
N ILE A 91 -11.80 10.99 -0.90
CA ILE A 91 -12.70 12.15 -1.01
C ILE A 91 -13.35 12.18 -2.41
N ASP A 92 -12.56 11.99 -3.48
CA ASP A 92 -13.09 11.97 -4.85
C ASP A 92 -14.05 10.79 -5.08
N VAL A 93 -13.78 9.65 -4.45
CA VAL A 93 -14.71 8.51 -4.44
C VAL A 93 -16.01 8.90 -3.76
N ILE A 94 -15.99 9.54 -2.59
CA ILE A 94 -17.23 9.99 -1.94
C ILE A 94 -17.98 10.96 -2.85
N LYS A 95 -17.32 11.97 -3.41
CA LYS A 95 -17.96 12.94 -4.33
C LYS A 95 -18.61 12.27 -5.53
N LYS A 96 -18.01 11.20 -6.06
CA LYS A 96 -18.57 10.46 -7.20
C LYS A 96 -19.83 9.68 -6.84
N TYR A 97 -19.86 8.99 -5.70
CA TYR A 97 -20.95 8.07 -5.35
C TYR A 97 -22.02 8.70 -4.43
N PHE A 98 -21.67 9.80 -3.76
CA PHE A 98 -22.48 10.52 -2.77
C PHE A 98 -22.40 12.05 -2.99
N PRO A 99 -22.63 12.57 -4.20
CA PRO A 99 -22.31 13.96 -4.57
C PRO A 99 -23.00 15.00 -3.69
N ASN A 100 -24.27 14.79 -3.36
CA ASN A 100 -25.10 15.70 -2.57
C ASN A 100 -25.57 15.06 -1.26
N MET A 101 -25.01 13.92 -0.88
CA MET A 101 -25.45 13.20 0.32
C MET A 101 -24.82 13.85 1.55
N ARG A 102 -25.64 14.23 2.52
CA ARG A 102 -25.16 14.66 3.83
C ARG A 102 -24.71 13.45 4.63
N LEU A 103 -23.70 13.60 5.49
CA LEU A 103 -23.21 12.47 6.31
C LEU A 103 -24.33 11.81 7.11
N VAL A 104 -25.22 12.62 7.69
CA VAL A 104 -26.33 12.15 8.54
C VAL A 104 -27.42 11.39 7.78
N ASP A 105 -27.48 11.54 6.46
CA ASP A 105 -28.47 10.89 5.61
C ASP A 105 -27.97 9.55 5.05
N VAL A 106 -26.67 9.23 5.20
CA VAL A 106 -26.10 7.99 4.67
C VAL A 106 -26.67 6.79 5.42
N THR A 107 -27.45 5.95 4.74
CA THR A 107 -27.95 4.71 5.32
C THR A 107 -26.99 3.54 5.07
N LYS A 108 -27.17 2.46 5.84
CA LYS A 108 -26.46 1.21 5.59
C LYS A 108 -26.73 0.65 4.19
N ALA A 109 -27.95 0.80 3.68
CA ALA A 109 -28.32 0.33 2.34
C ALA A 109 -27.57 1.13 1.25
N ASP A 110 -27.57 2.46 1.35
CA ASP A 110 -26.82 3.33 0.41
C ASP A 110 -25.34 2.97 0.39
N TYR A 111 -24.77 2.74 1.57
CA TYR A 111 -23.36 2.37 1.70
C TYR A 111 -23.06 0.97 1.13
N GLN A 112 -23.95 -0.01 1.32
CA GLN A 112 -23.82 -1.32 0.70
C GLN A 112 -23.94 -1.25 -0.83
N HIS A 113 -24.86 -0.43 -1.37
CA HIS A 113 -24.95 -0.17 -2.81
C HIS A 113 -23.66 0.43 -3.35
N PHE A 114 -23.08 1.40 -2.64
CA PHE A 114 -21.76 1.94 -2.97
C PHE A 114 -20.69 0.84 -3.02
N LEU A 115 -20.60 -0.03 -2.02
CA LEU A 115 -19.61 -1.11 -2.01
C LEU A 115 -19.80 -2.08 -3.18
N ASN A 116 -21.04 -2.40 -3.54
CA ASN A 116 -21.37 -3.25 -4.67
C ASN A 116 -20.87 -2.61 -5.98
N GLU A 117 -21.18 -1.34 -6.23
CA GLU A 117 -20.76 -0.62 -7.44
C GLU A 117 -19.25 -0.37 -7.48
N PHE A 118 -18.66 0.10 -6.38
CA PHE A 118 -17.23 0.37 -6.26
C PHE A 118 -16.39 -0.90 -6.43
N GLY A 119 -16.94 -2.03 -5.98
CA GLY A 119 -16.34 -3.35 -6.05
C GLY A 119 -16.28 -3.94 -7.45
N LYS A 120 -17.25 -3.66 -8.34
CA LYS A 120 -17.32 -4.24 -9.71
C LYS A 120 -16.02 -4.16 -10.50
N THR A 121 -15.23 -3.12 -10.31
CA THR A 121 -14.00 -2.87 -11.09
C THR A 121 -12.71 -3.00 -10.28
N ARG A 122 -12.79 -3.46 -9.02
CA ARG A 122 -11.69 -3.44 -8.06
C ARG A 122 -11.52 -4.76 -7.32
N THR A 123 -10.32 -4.92 -6.76
CA THR A 123 -9.97 -6.05 -5.91
C THR A 123 -10.52 -5.89 -4.49
N LYS A 124 -10.78 -7.02 -3.83
CA LYS A 124 -11.23 -7.08 -2.43
C LYS A 124 -10.34 -6.26 -1.49
N VAL A 125 -9.02 -6.32 -1.69
CA VAL A 125 -8.03 -5.55 -0.92
C VAL A 125 -8.25 -4.05 -1.05
N THR A 126 -8.56 -3.58 -2.27
CA THR A 126 -8.80 -2.16 -2.52
C THR A 126 -10.10 -1.71 -1.87
N VAL A 127 -11.19 -2.44 -2.08
CA VAL A 127 -12.50 -2.12 -1.49
C VAL A 127 -12.42 -2.13 0.04
N SER A 128 -11.80 -3.15 0.61
CA SER A 128 -11.57 -3.25 2.06
C SER A 128 -10.75 -2.08 2.60
N LYS A 129 -9.76 -1.57 1.85
CA LYS A 129 -8.96 -0.41 2.25
C LYS A 129 -9.81 0.85 2.35
N TYR A 130 -10.62 1.15 1.34
CA TYR A 130 -11.49 2.33 1.36
C TYR A 130 -12.55 2.20 2.46
N ASN A 131 -13.16 1.01 2.59
CA ASN A 131 -14.08 0.71 3.68
C ASN A 131 -13.44 0.93 5.06
N SER A 132 -12.15 0.61 5.24
CA SER A 132 -11.45 0.87 6.51
C SER A 132 -11.30 2.37 6.83
N PHE A 133 -11.13 3.22 5.82
CA PHE A 133 -11.08 4.67 6.04
C PHE A 133 -12.44 5.21 6.45
N PHE A 134 -13.49 4.80 5.75
CA PHE A 134 -14.85 5.24 6.02
C PHE A 134 -15.36 4.73 7.37
N ARG A 135 -15.05 3.48 7.73
CA ARG A 135 -15.37 2.93 9.05
C ARG A 135 -14.70 3.71 10.16
N SER A 136 -13.40 3.98 10.02
CA SER A 136 -12.65 4.73 11.02
C SER A 136 -13.19 6.16 11.18
N MET A 137 -13.65 6.80 10.10
CA MET A 137 -14.35 8.08 10.20
C MET A 137 -15.71 7.93 10.89
N CYS A 138 -16.46 6.87 10.55
CA CYS A 138 -17.78 6.61 11.12
C CYS A 138 -17.72 6.42 12.65
N GLU A 139 -16.70 5.70 13.13
CA GLU A 139 -16.41 5.53 14.57
C GLU A 139 -16.20 6.89 15.26
N ASP A 140 -15.36 7.76 14.68
CA ASP A 140 -15.10 9.09 15.22
C ASP A 140 -16.36 9.99 15.15
N ALA A 141 -17.14 9.90 14.06
CA ALA A 141 -18.39 10.66 13.90
C ALA A 141 -19.49 10.23 14.89
N ILE A 142 -19.51 8.96 15.30
CA ILE A 142 -20.39 8.46 16.36
C ILE A 142 -19.91 8.95 17.73
N ALA A 143 -18.60 8.92 17.98
CA ALA A 143 -18.01 9.45 19.22
C ALA A 143 -18.29 10.95 19.39
N GLU A 144 -18.27 11.71 18.29
CA GLU A 144 -18.65 13.13 18.23
C GLU A 144 -20.19 13.36 18.20
N GLN A 145 -20.99 12.28 18.25
CA GLN A 145 -22.45 12.30 18.22
C GLN A 145 -23.06 13.03 17.01
N LEU A 146 -22.35 13.01 15.87
CA LEU A 146 -22.83 13.57 14.61
C LEU A 146 -23.80 12.61 13.91
N ILE A 147 -23.51 11.31 13.99
CA ILE A 147 -24.37 10.22 13.55
C ILE A 147 -24.58 9.24 14.70
N TYR A 148 -25.68 8.50 14.67
CA TYR A 148 -26.07 7.58 15.76
C TYR A 148 -25.94 6.11 15.40
N THR A 149 -25.69 5.82 14.13
CA THR A 149 -25.62 4.46 13.59
C THR A 149 -24.41 4.32 12.69
N ASP A 150 -23.65 3.23 12.88
CA ASP A 150 -22.54 2.88 12.00
C ASP A 150 -23.07 2.26 10.70
N PHE A 151 -23.15 3.06 9.63
CA PHE A 151 -23.57 2.60 8.31
C PHE A 151 -22.54 1.65 7.64
N THR A 152 -21.32 1.55 8.19
CA THR A 152 -20.28 0.63 7.72
C THR A 152 -20.30 -0.71 8.44
N ARG A 153 -21.13 -0.89 9.48
CA ARG A 153 -21.15 -2.10 10.29
C ARG A 153 -21.72 -3.30 9.54
N ASN A 154 -21.04 -4.43 9.64
CA ASN A 154 -21.42 -5.70 9.01
C ASN A 154 -21.74 -5.52 7.51
N THR A 155 -20.89 -4.77 6.81
CA THR A 155 -20.96 -4.61 5.36
C THR A 155 -20.31 -5.79 4.67
N THR A 156 -20.86 -6.14 3.51
CA THR A 156 -20.29 -7.17 2.65
C THR A 156 -19.33 -6.52 1.66
N ILE A 157 -18.07 -6.96 1.66
CA ILE A 157 -17.07 -6.50 0.70
C ILE A 157 -17.25 -7.27 -0.60
N VAL A 158 -17.70 -6.56 -1.66
CA VAL A 158 -17.83 -7.09 -3.01
C VAL A 158 -16.60 -6.74 -3.84
N ALA A 159 -16.15 -7.66 -4.69
CA ALA A 159 -15.05 -7.44 -5.62
C ALA A 159 -15.35 -8.13 -6.95
N GLY A 160 -15.28 -7.38 -8.04
CA GLY A 160 -15.43 -7.88 -9.42
C GLY A 160 -14.10 -8.13 -10.11
N LYS A 161 -12.97 -7.81 -9.47
CA LYS A 161 -11.64 -8.25 -9.92
C LYS A 161 -10.98 -9.11 -8.87
N GLU A 162 -10.49 -10.26 -9.30
CA GLU A 162 -9.62 -11.08 -8.46
C GLU A 162 -8.25 -10.41 -8.31
N SER A 163 -7.63 -10.59 -7.16
CA SER A 163 -6.22 -10.29 -7.02
C SER A 163 -5.44 -11.35 -7.79
N LYS A 164 -4.39 -10.94 -8.50
CA LYS A 164 -3.39 -11.89 -9.02
C LYS A 164 -3.03 -12.92 -7.95
N SER A 165 -3.02 -14.19 -8.34
CA SER A 165 -2.64 -15.27 -7.44
C SER A 165 -1.22 -15.02 -6.90
N PRO A 166 -0.86 -15.57 -5.74
CA PRO A 166 0.53 -15.56 -5.27
C PRO A 166 1.52 -16.13 -6.31
N ASP A 167 1.10 -17.14 -7.07
CA ASP A 167 1.93 -17.86 -8.06
C ASP A 167 2.23 -17.06 -9.32
N GLU A 168 1.39 -16.07 -9.64
CA GLU A 168 1.63 -15.11 -10.73
C GLU A 168 2.63 -14.00 -10.37
N LYS A 169 3.14 -13.98 -9.13
CA LYS A 169 3.98 -12.88 -8.63
C LYS A 169 5.47 -13.21 -8.59
N PHE A 170 5.88 -14.42 -8.94
CA PHE A 170 7.27 -14.82 -9.05
C PHE A 170 7.54 -15.52 -10.38
N LEU A 171 8.82 -15.58 -10.75
CA LEU A 171 9.29 -16.30 -11.94
C LEU A 171 9.71 -17.72 -11.57
N GLU A 172 9.59 -18.63 -12.55
CA GLU A 172 10.21 -19.94 -12.45
C GLU A 172 11.75 -19.82 -12.46
N PRO A 173 12.50 -20.80 -11.91
CA PRO A 173 13.95 -20.74 -11.80
C PRO A 173 14.67 -20.43 -13.13
N ASP A 174 14.25 -21.06 -14.23
CA ASP A 174 14.85 -20.85 -15.55
C ASP A 174 14.68 -19.41 -16.06
N ASP A 175 13.47 -18.86 -15.90
CA ASP A 175 13.18 -17.46 -16.28
C ASP A 175 13.94 -16.48 -15.39
N TYR A 176 14.14 -16.82 -14.12
CA TYR A 176 14.94 -16.00 -13.19
C TYR A 176 16.42 -15.97 -13.55
N ILE A 177 17.01 -17.12 -13.92
CA ILE A 177 18.40 -17.22 -14.37
C ILE A 177 18.58 -16.43 -15.67
N LYS A 178 17.68 -16.60 -16.65
CA LYS A 178 17.69 -15.82 -17.90
C LYS A 178 17.57 -14.32 -17.63
N LEU A 179 16.71 -13.91 -16.68
CA LEU A 179 16.55 -12.51 -16.27
C LEU A 179 17.86 -11.94 -15.69
N ILE A 180 18.59 -12.72 -14.88
CA ILE A 180 19.89 -12.31 -14.33
C ILE A 180 20.86 -12.00 -15.46
N GLU A 181 21.02 -12.91 -16.42
CA GLU A 181 21.97 -12.75 -17.53
C GLU A 181 21.59 -11.61 -18.47
N ILE A 182 20.32 -11.49 -18.88
CA ILE A 182 19.91 -10.40 -19.77
C ILE A 182 20.03 -9.03 -19.08
N ALA A 183 19.62 -8.90 -17.81
CA ALA A 183 19.75 -7.64 -17.09
C ALA A 183 21.23 -7.25 -16.90
N LYS A 184 22.11 -8.24 -16.67
CA LYS A 184 23.56 -8.05 -16.61
C LYS A 184 24.12 -7.54 -17.94
N MET A 185 23.75 -8.17 -19.06
CA MET A 185 24.21 -7.78 -20.39
C MET A 185 23.80 -6.34 -20.75
N HIS A 186 22.58 -5.92 -20.38
CA HIS A 186 22.09 -4.57 -20.64
C HIS A 186 22.60 -3.51 -19.65
N THR A 187 23.24 -3.92 -18.54
CA THR A 187 23.71 -3.00 -17.49
C THR A 187 24.72 -1.99 -18.06
N SER A 188 24.33 -0.72 -18.12
CA SER A 188 25.21 0.37 -18.56
C SER A 188 24.69 1.73 -18.10
N ILE A 189 25.49 2.78 -18.28
CA ILE A 189 25.03 4.16 -18.05
C ILE A 189 23.91 4.60 -19.01
N ASN A 190 23.78 3.93 -20.16
CA ASN A 190 22.70 4.18 -21.13
C ASN A 190 21.38 3.47 -20.74
N ASP A 191 21.48 2.38 -19.98
CA ASP A 191 20.34 1.64 -19.47
C ASP A 191 20.50 1.32 -17.99
N ILE A 192 20.34 2.38 -17.20
CA ILE A 192 20.48 2.32 -15.75
C ILE A 192 19.35 1.52 -15.09
N SER A 193 18.19 1.40 -15.76
CA SER A 193 17.06 0.63 -15.27
C SER A 193 17.35 -0.87 -15.32
N SER A 194 18.03 -1.36 -16.37
CA SER A 194 18.51 -2.75 -16.42
C SER A 194 19.56 -3.02 -15.35
N ALA A 195 20.42 -2.05 -15.04
CA ALA A 195 21.36 -2.15 -13.92
C ALA A 195 20.65 -2.31 -12.56
N GLU A 196 19.54 -1.59 -12.36
CA GLU A 196 18.72 -1.68 -11.16
C GLU A 196 18.00 -3.03 -11.05
N VAL A 197 17.43 -3.52 -12.17
CA VAL A 197 16.86 -4.87 -12.26
C VAL A 197 17.90 -5.92 -11.88
N TYR A 198 19.09 -5.86 -12.48
CA TYR A 198 20.20 -6.79 -12.20
C TYR A 198 20.59 -6.77 -10.71
N LEU A 199 20.75 -5.60 -10.08
CA LEU A 199 21.13 -5.57 -8.67
C LEU A 199 20.07 -6.23 -7.77
N VAL A 200 18.79 -6.06 -8.10
CA VAL A 200 17.70 -6.63 -7.30
C VAL A 200 17.58 -8.14 -7.45
N THR A 201 17.94 -8.71 -8.60
CA THR A 201 18.06 -10.17 -8.71
C THR A 201 19.15 -10.70 -7.78
N GLN A 202 20.23 -9.94 -7.53
CA GLN A 202 21.30 -10.37 -6.62
C GLN A 202 20.98 -10.19 -5.13
N THR A 203 20.12 -9.23 -4.79
CA THR A 203 19.99 -8.72 -3.41
C THR A 203 18.59 -8.83 -2.81
N GLY A 204 17.56 -8.94 -3.66
CA GLY A 204 16.16 -8.94 -3.24
C GLY A 204 15.72 -7.65 -2.53
N MET A 205 16.38 -6.51 -2.75
CA MET A 205 16.02 -5.23 -2.10
C MET A 205 14.61 -4.74 -2.48
N ARG A 206 14.03 -3.87 -1.65
CA ARG A 206 12.86 -3.10 -2.09
C ARG A 206 13.29 -2.05 -3.11
N TYR A 207 12.37 -1.63 -3.98
CA TYR A 207 12.65 -0.62 -5.00
C TYR A 207 13.22 0.66 -4.36
N GLU A 208 12.56 1.19 -3.33
CA GLU A 208 13.00 2.43 -2.69
C GLU A 208 14.38 2.31 -2.03
N GLU A 209 14.74 1.12 -1.55
CA GLU A 209 16.07 0.83 -0.98
C GLU A 209 17.13 0.77 -2.07
N CYS A 210 16.84 0.09 -3.18
CA CYS A 210 17.75 -0.06 -4.31
C CYS A 210 17.99 1.29 -5.01
N ALA A 211 16.93 2.00 -5.35
CA ALA A 211 17.01 3.30 -6.02
C ALA A 211 17.68 4.39 -5.16
N GLY A 212 17.71 4.21 -3.83
CA GLY A 212 18.39 5.11 -2.89
C GLY A 212 19.85 4.78 -2.60
N LEU A 213 20.40 3.73 -3.22
CA LEU A 213 21.76 3.28 -2.96
C LEU A 213 22.79 4.28 -3.50
N THR A 214 23.82 4.58 -2.71
CA THR A 214 24.95 5.42 -3.12
C THR A 214 26.24 4.61 -3.23
N TRP A 215 27.22 5.11 -3.98
CA TRP A 215 28.51 4.40 -4.13
C TRP A 215 29.24 4.20 -2.79
N ASN A 216 28.95 5.03 -1.79
CA ASN A 216 29.48 4.91 -0.43
C ASN A 216 28.89 3.73 0.36
N ASP A 217 27.76 3.17 -0.08
CA ASP A 217 27.13 2.01 0.56
C ASP A 217 27.73 0.69 0.09
N ILE A 218 28.57 0.68 -0.97
CA ILE A 218 29.14 -0.52 -1.57
C ILE A 218 30.59 -0.69 -1.11
N ASN A 219 30.86 -1.79 -0.40
CA ASN A 219 32.22 -2.21 -0.09
C ASN A 219 32.71 -3.20 -1.15
N PHE A 220 33.44 -2.69 -2.14
CA PHE A 220 33.96 -3.49 -3.26
C PHE A 220 34.94 -4.60 -2.84
N ASN A 221 35.67 -4.42 -1.73
CA ASN A 221 36.66 -5.39 -1.25
C ASN A 221 35.98 -6.52 -0.48
N LYS A 222 35.05 -6.18 0.41
CA LYS A 222 34.29 -7.16 1.21
C LYS A 222 33.14 -7.79 0.43
N LYS A 223 32.79 -7.25 -0.75
CA LYS A 223 31.66 -7.68 -1.59
C LYS A 223 30.31 -7.58 -0.87
N VAL A 224 30.13 -6.48 -0.13
CA VAL A 224 28.97 -6.25 0.73
C VAL A 224 28.32 -4.92 0.37
N ILE A 225 27.00 -4.89 0.34
CA ILE A 225 26.19 -3.68 0.18
C ILE A 225 25.47 -3.36 1.48
N ARG A 226 25.63 -2.13 1.98
CA ARG A 226 24.96 -1.63 3.18
C ARG A 226 23.63 -0.98 2.80
N VAL A 227 22.52 -1.62 3.13
CA VAL A 227 21.19 -1.03 2.98
C VAL A 227 20.85 -0.27 4.25
N ASN A 228 20.77 1.06 4.20
CA ASN A 228 20.55 1.92 5.38
C ASN A 228 19.49 3.01 5.17
N LYS A 229 19.11 3.28 3.92
CA LYS A 229 18.18 4.34 3.51
C LYS A 229 17.27 3.86 2.40
N ALA A 230 16.22 4.62 2.16
CA ALA A 230 15.28 4.41 1.05
C ALA A 230 14.89 5.78 0.49
N ILE A 231 14.51 5.86 -0.78
CA ILE A 231 13.98 7.10 -1.36
C ILE A 231 12.46 7.12 -1.34
N GLU A 232 11.87 8.29 -1.12
CA GLU A 232 10.42 8.44 -1.27
C GLU A 232 10.04 8.48 -2.76
N ASN A 233 9.01 7.72 -3.15
CA ASN A 233 8.60 7.63 -4.56
C ASN A 233 8.19 9.00 -5.14
N ASP A 234 7.53 9.85 -4.34
CA ASP A 234 6.93 11.10 -4.80
C ASP A 234 7.94 12.26 -4.76
N THR A 235 8.60 12.47 -3.62
CA THR A 235 9.51 13.60 -3.40
C THR A 235 10.95 13.30 -3.83
N ARG A 236 11.28 12.02 -4.03
CA ARG A 236 12.66 11.52 -4.26
C ARG A 236 13.65 11.89 -3.14
N ASN A 237 13.14 12.37 -2.01
CA ASN A 237 13.94 12.68 -0.83
C ASN A 237 14.44 11.39 -0.18
N GLN A 238 15.65 11.44 0.37
CA GLN A 238 16.16 10.35 1.17
C GLN A 238 15.37 10.25 2.47
N LYS A 239 14.95 9.04 2.78
CA LYS A 239 14.36 8.67 4.05
C LYS A 239 15.30 7.70 4.74
N ALA A 240 15.59 7.96 6.01
CA ALA A 240 16.16 6.92 6.87
C ALA A 240 15.22 5.70 6.87
N THR A 241 15.79 4.50 6.89
CA THR A 241 14.99 3.30 7.12
C THR A 241 14.19 3.49 8.42
N LYS A 242 12.87 3.29 8.38
CA LYS A 242 11.94 3.67 9.46
C LYS A 242 12.21 3.00 10.82
N THR A 243 13.18 2.07 10.91
CA THR A 243 13.56 1.31 12.11
C THR A 243 15.02 0.87 12.04
N PRO A 244 15.76 0.74 13.17
CA PRO A 244 17.10 0.15 13.21
C PRO A 244 17.21 -1.24 12.55
N ALA A 245 16.13 -2.03 12.60
CA ALA A 245 16.01 -3.33 11.93
C ALA A 245 16.05 -3.26 10.38
N GLY A 246 15.92 -2.06 9.80
CA GLY A 246 16.02 -1.85 8.36
C GLY A 246 17.46 -1.75 7.84
N VAL A 247 18.41 -1.45 8.74
CA VAL A 247 19.83 -1.40 8.39
C VAL A 247 20.36 -2.82 8.31
N ARG A 248 20.90 -3.21 7.15
CA ARG A 248 21.45 -4.55 6.93
C ARG A 248 22.59 -4.53 5.94
N TYR A 249 23.38 -5.60 5.98
CA TYR A 249 24.45 -5.87 5.04
C TYR A 249 24.03 -7.05 4.16
N VAL A 250 24.20 -6.90 2.85
CA VAL A 250 23.84 -7.91 1.86
C VAL A 250 25.08 -8.31 1.08
N ASP A 251 25.49 -9.56 1.23
CA ASP A 251 26.59 -10.14 0.46
C ASP A 251 26.18 -10.30 -1.01
N VAL A 252 27.09 -9.97 -1.92
CA VAL A 252 26.91 -10.12 -3.37
C VAL A 252 28.08 -10.85 -3.99
N SER A 253 27.85 -11.44 -5.18
CA SER A 253 28.89 -12.19 -5.90
C SER A 253 30.04 -11.29 -6.38
N SER A 254 31.21 -11.90 -6.63
CA SER A 254 32.33 -11.21 -7.28
C SER A 254 31.94 -10.60 -8.63
N ASP A 255 31.08 -11.30 -9.36
CA ASP A 255 30.57 -10.86 -10.66
C ASP A 255 29.68 -9.62 -10.52
N CYS A 256 28.78 -9.58 -9.54
CA CYS A 256 28.01 -8.38 -9.20
C CYS A 256 28.92 -7.18 -8.89
N ILE A 257 29.99 -7.39 -8.12
CA ILE A 257 30.97 -6.34 -7.83
C ILE A 257 31.67 -5.84 -9.11
N ASN A 258 32.02 -6.73 -10.03
CA ASN A 258 32.63 -6.35 -11.30
C ASN A 258 31.67 -5.55 -12.19
N VAL A 259 30.40 -5.96 -12.26
CA VAL A 259 29.35 -5.21 -12.98
C VAL A 259 29.18 -3.81 -12.39
N LEU A 260 29.12 -3.69 -11.06
CA LEU A 260 29.01 -2.40 -10.37
C LEU A 260 30.25 -1.52 -10.59
N LYS A 261 31.47 -2.09 -10.63
CA LYS A 261 32.70 -1.34 -10.97
C LYS A 261 32.62 -0.78 -12.38
N LYS A 262 32.24 -1.59 -13.37
CA LYS A 262 32.08 -1.15 -14.76
C LYS A 262 31.04 -0.03 -14.88
N LEU A 263 29.91 -0.17 -14.19
CA LEU A 263 28.88 0.86 -14.15
C LEU A 263 29.40 2.17 -13.53
N LYS A 264 30.13 2.08 -12.41
CA LYS A 264 30.73 3.23 -11.74
C LYS A 264 31.69 3.99 -12.67
N ILE A 265 32.60 3.27 -13.32
CA ILE A 265 33.56 3.87 -14.27
C ILE A 265 32.81 4.57 -15.41
N GLY A 266 31.86 3.89 -16.05
CA GLY A 266 31.09 4.49 -17.16
C GLY A 266 30.25 5.70 -16.73
N GLN A 267 29.76 5.72 -15.49
CA GLN A 267 29.07 6.86 -14.91
C GLN A 267 30.03 8.04 -14.66
N GLU A 268 31.18 7.79 -14.02
CA GLU A 268 32.22 8.80 -13.74
C GLU A 268 32.76 9.43 -15.03
N GLU A 269 33.06 8.61 -16.05
CA GLU A 269 33.50 9.07 -17.37
C GLU A 269 32.46 9.96 -18.04
N TYR A 270 31.18 9.53 -18.03
CA TYR A 270 30.09 10.31 -18.63
C TYR A 270 29.89 11.65 -17.89
N PHE A 271 29.84 11.62 -16.55
CA PHE A 271 29.61 12.80 -15.72
C PHE A 271 30.76 13.80 -15.80
N LYS A 272 32.00 13.33 -15.83
CA LYS A 272 33.17 14.19 -16.10
C LYS A 272 33.05 14.86 -17.47
N ARG A 273 32.67 14.11 -18.51
CA ARG A 273 32.52 14.65 -19.88
C ARG A 273 31.45 15.74 -19.98
N VAL A 274 30.36 15.64 -19.21
CA VAL A 274 29.27 16.65 -19.22
C VAL A 274 29.36 17.66 -18.07
N ASN A 275 30.50 17.72 -17.38
CA ASN A 275 30.76 18.58 -16.22
C ASN A 275 29.62 18.53 -15.17
N TYR A 276 29.19 17.32 -14.80
CA TYR A 276 28.15 17.09 -13.80
C TYR A 276 28.74 16.36 -12.60
N THR A 277 28.37 16.80 -11.40
CA THR A 277 28.65 16.10 -10.15
C THR A 277 27.31 15.77 -9.51
N ASP A 278 27.01 14.49 -9.27
CA ASP A 278 25.78 14.10 -8.58
C ASP A 278 25.94 14.41 -7.08
N PRO A 279 25.16 15.36 -6.51
CA PRO A 279 25.31 15.75 -5.10
C PRO A 279 25.01 14.60 -4.13
N TYR A 280 24.30 13.56 -4.58
CA TYR A 280 23.92 12.42 -3.75
C TYR A 280 24.79 11.18 -3.97
N ASN A 281 25.62 11.17 -5.03
CA ASN A 281 26.47 10.04 -5.39
C ASN A 281 25.70 8.71 -5.57
N TYR A 282 24.52 8.75 -6.21
CA TYR A 282 23.66 7.57 -6.38
C TYR A 282 24.22 6.58 -7.40
N VAL A 283 24.10 5.29 -7.08
CA VAL A 283 24.47 4.19 -7.98
C VAL A 283 23.66 4.26 -9.27
N PHE A 284 22.35 4.47 -9.17
CA PHE A 284 21.42 4.45 -10.30
C PHE A 284 21.13 5.82 -10.90
N ARG A 285 22.09 6.76 -10.84
CA ARG A 285 21.96 8.05 -11.53
C ARG A 285 22.13 7.87 -13.04
N SER A 286 21.08 8.22 -13.80
CA SER A 286 21.08 8.14 -15.26
C SER A 286 21.80 9.31 -15.94
N ARG A 287 22.01 9.20 -17.25
CA ARG A 287 22.49 10.30 -18.11
C ARG A 287 21.61 11.55 -18.08
N ARG A 288 20.33 11.41 -17.74
CA ARG A 288 19.38 12.51 -17.57
C ARG A 288 19.52 13.22 -16.22
N LYS A 289 20.51 12.84 -15.41
CA LYS A 289 20.74 13.36 -14.05
C LYS A 289 19.58 13.02 -13.10
N GLU A 290 18.81 11.99 -13.44
CA GLU A 290 17.68 11.49 -12.67
C GLU A 290 17.91 10.02 -12.32
N THR A 291 17.38 9.59 -11.18
CA THR A 291 17.27 8.17 -10.83
C THR A 291 15.97 7.61 -11.45
N PRO A 292 15.96 6.38 -12.01
CA PRO A 292 14.75 5.77 -12.57
C PRO A 292 13.60 5.76 -11.58
N THR A 293 12.38 6.00 -12.08
CA THR A 293 11.16 5.81 -11.28
C THR A 293 10.78 4.33 -11.25
N SER A 294 9.97 3.92 -10.26
CA SER A 294 9.45 2.55 -10.19
C SER A 294 8.74 2.15 -11.49
N GLN A 295 8.02 3.10 -12.11
CA GLN A 295 7.37 2.87 -13.41
C GLN A 295 8.39 2.61 -14.52
N SER A 296 9.46 3.41 -14.61
CA SER A 296 10.52 3.23 -15.62
C SER A 296 11.20 1.87 -15.47
N VAL A 297 11.54 1.47 -14.24
CA VAL A 297 12.17 0.17 -14.00
C VAL A 297 11.22 -0.98 -14.30
N ASN A 298 9.93 -0.87 -13.96
CA ASN A 298 8.94 -1.90 -14.31
C ASN A 298 8.71 -2.01 -15.82
N GLN A 299 8.75 -0.90 -16.55
CA GLN A 299 8.70 -0.92 -18.02
C GLN A 299 9.93 -1.61 -18.61
N GLN A 300 11.12 -1.33 -18.07
CA GLN A 300 12.35 -1.98 -18.51
C GLN A 300 12.34 -3.48 -18.17
N LEU A 301 11.94 -3.85 -16.95
CA LEU A 301 11.75 -5.24 -16.55
C LEU A 301 10.81 -5.98 -17.50
N LYS A 302 9.68 -5.38 -17.87
CA LYS A 302 8.75 -5.98 -18.83
C LYS A 302 9.41 -6.23 -20.19
N LYS A 303 10.27 -5.32 -20.67
CA LYS A 303 11.01 -5.51 -21.92
C LYS A 303 11.98 -6.68 -21.81
N LEU A 304 12.78 -6.73 -20.75
CA LEU A 304 13.74 -7.82 -20.51
C LEU A 304 13.03 -9.18 -20.41
N LEU A 305 11.90 -9.25 -19.71
CA LEU A 305 11.08 -10.46 -19.60
C LEU A 305 10.50 -10.91 -20.95
N ASN A 306 10.04 -9.97 -21.77
CA ASN A 306 9.56 -10.28 -23.12
C ASN A 306 10.71 -10.79 -24.00
N GLU A 307 11.90 -10.21 -23.88
CA GLU A 307 13.08 -10.56 -24.67
C GLU A 307 13.56 -12.00 -24.40
N ILE A 308 13.50 -12.45 -23.15
CA ILE A 308 13.83 -13.83 -22.78
C ILE A 308 12.68 -14.82 -22.98
N GLY A 309 11.52 -14.35 -23.47
CA GLY A 309 10.31 -15.17 -23.65
C GLY A 309 9.76 -15.72 -22.33
N ALA A 310 9.86 -14.95 -21.25
CA ALA A 310 9.45 -15.40 -19.91
C ALA A 310 7.97 -15.79 -19.88
N SER A 311 7.68 -16.86 -19.13
CA SER A 311 6.32 -17.38 -18.93
C SER A 311 5.38 -16.38 -18.25
N LYS A 312 5.94 -15.48 -17.42
CA LYS A 312 5.19 -14.54 -16.58
C LYS A 312 5.79 -13.13 -16.64
N ILE A 313 4.91 -12.12 -16.65
CA ILE A 313 5.29 -10.71 -16.51
C ILE A 313 5.05 -10.25 -15.06
N ILE A 314 6.15 -10.10 -14.33
CA ILE A 314 6.17 -9.63 -12.96
C ILE A 314 6.54 -8.14 -12.86
N ASN A 315 6.41 -7.59 -11.67
CA ASN A 315 6.90 -6.26 -11.33
C ASN A 315 8.18 -6.36 -10.48
N PHE A 316 8.77 -5.22 -10.14
CA PHE A 316 9.97 -5.12 -9.33
C PHE A 316 9.87 -5.87 -7.98
N HIS A 317 8.70 -5.82 -7.33
CA HIS A 317 8.48 -6.57 -6.09
C HIS A 317 8.40 -8.07 -6.34
N GLY A 318 7.93 -8.48 -7.51
CA GLY A 318 7.98 -9.87 -7.95
C GLY A 318 9.40 -10.40 -8.13
N ILE A 319 10.39 -9.58 -8.50
CA ILE A 319 11.80 -10.02 -8.54
C ILE A 319 12.24 -10.39 -7.13
N ARG A 320 11.87 -9.58 -6.14
CA ARG A 320 12.16 -9.87 -4.74
C ARG A 320 11.44 -11.14 -4.24
N HIS A 321 10.19 -11.37 -4.64
CA HIS A 321 9.51 -12.64 -4.32
C HIS A 321 10.24 -13.83 -4.93
N THR A 322 10.60 -13.71 -6.21
CA THR A 322 11.40 -14.72 -6.93
C THR A 322 12.72 -14.99 -6.21
N HIS A 323 13.46 -13.94 -5.81
CA HIS A 323 14.72 -14.09 -5.07
C HIS A 323 14.53 -14.82 -3.73
N ILE A 324 13.45 -14.53 -2.99
CA ILE A 324 13.14 -15.20 -1.74
C ILE A 324 12.84 -16.68 -2.00
N SER A 325 11.93 -16.97 -2.93
CA SER A 325 11.54 -18.33 -3.28
C SER A 325 12.75 -19.14 -3.75
N TYR A 326 13.55 -18.59 -4.67
CA TYR A 326 14.76 -19.21 -5.17
C TYR A 326 15.76 -19.53 -4.05
N LEU A 327 16.06 -18.60 -3.14
CA LEU A 327 16.99 -18.89 -2.04
C LEU A 327 16.46 -20.00 -1.11
N LEU A 328 15.17 -20.03 -0.83
CA LEU A 328 14.59 -21.05 0.05
C LEU A 328 14.58 -22.43 -0.62
N ASP A 329 14.31 -22.47 -1.92
CA ASP A 329 14.41 -23.67 -2.77
C ASP A 329 15.83 -24.24 -2.77
N GLN A 330 16.84 -23.37 -2.84
CA GLN A 330 18.25 -23.75 -2.70
C GLN A 330 18.67 -24.13 -1.26
N GLY A 331 17.72 -24.29 -0.34
CA GLY A 331 17.97 -24.77 1.02
C GLY A 331 18.45 -23.73 2.03
N PHE A 332 18.45 -22.43 1.68
CA PHE A 332 18.84 -21.41 2.65
C PHE A 332 17.83 -21.27 3.78
N ASN A 333 18.33 -21.07 5.00
CA ASN A 333 17.49 -20.95 6.18
C ASN A 333 16.53 -19.73 6.09
N LEU A 334 15.25 -19.94 6.41
CA LEU A 334 14.19 -18.92 6.39
C LEU A 334 14.56 -17.64 7.15
N LYS A 335 15.21 -17.77 8.32
CA LYS A 335 15.63 -16.64 9.15
C LYS A 335 16.73 -15.83 8.47
N TYR A 336 17.67 -16.50 7.80
CA TYR A 336 18.71 -15.85 7.01
C TYR A 336 18.10 -15.08 5.85
N VAL A 337 17.25 -15.72 5.03
CA VAL A 337 16.59 -15.07 3.89
C VAL A 337 15.75 -13.87 4.35
N SER A 338 14.96 -14.04 5.42
CA SER A 338 14.15 -12.97 6.02
C SER A 338 14.97 -11.75 6.45
N ARG A 339 16.14 -11.98 7.06
CA ARG A 339 17.08 -10.92 7.46
C ARG A 339 17.73 -10.25 6.25
N ARG A 340 18.20 -11.04 5.28
CA ARG A 340 18.82 -10.58 4.03
C ARG A 340 17.92 -9.61 3.26
N VAL A 341 16.63 -9.93 3.17
CA VAL A 341 15.67 -9.06 2.46
C VAL A 341 15.09 -7.96 3.36
N GLY A 342 15.26 -8.01 4.67
CA GLY A 342 14.75 -6.99 5.60
C GLY A 342 13.25 -7.09 5.84
N HIS A 343 12.72 -8.30 6.07
CA HIS A 343 11.37 -8.50 6.59
C HIS A 343 11.33 -8.33 8.10
N LYS A 344 10.33 -7.59 8.59
CA LYS A 344 10.12 -7.37 10.04
C LYS A 344 9.78 -8.68 10.77
N THR A 345 9.08 -9.60 10.10
CA THR A 345 8.70 -10.91 10.64
C THR A 345 8.95 -12.00 9.60
N THR A 346 9.40 -13.17 10.06
CA THR A 346 9.59 -14.36 9.21
C THR A 346 8.27 -14.85 8.60
N ALA A 347 7.13 -14.59 9.25
CA ALA A 347 5.79 -14.90 8.72
C ALA A 347 5.54 -14.29 7.34
N THR A 348 6.14 -13.13 7.03
CA THR A 348 6.02 -12.53 5.69
C THR A 348 6.75 -13.40 4.66
N THR A 349 7.93 -13.92 5.00
CA THR A 349 8.73 -14.79 4.15
C THR A 349 8.08 -16.17 4.00
N LEU A 350 7.53 -16.72 5.09
CA LEU A 350 6.86 -18.02 5.12
C LEU A 350 5.64 -18.09 4.18
N LYS A 351 4.91 -16.98 4.01
CA LYS A 351 3.80 -16.90 3.05
C LYS A 351 4.23 -17.18 1.61
N TYR A 352 5.46 -16.85 1.22
CA TYR A 352 5.96 -17.15 -0.12
C TYR A 352 6.48 -18.58 -0.22
N TYR A 353 7.05 -19.09 0.87
CA TYR A 353 7.55 -20.47 0.94
C TYR A 353 6.43 -21.51 0.89
N THR A 354 5.34 -21.28 1.63
CA THR A 354 4.18 -22.20 1.72
C THR A 354 3.56 -22.54 0.36
N HIS A 355 3.51 -21.58 -0.58
CA HIS A 355 3.03 -21.85 -1.94
C HIS A 355 3.92 -22.83 -2.73
N MET A 356 5.22 -22.91 -2.43
CA MET A 356 6.09 -23.90 -3.08
C MET A 356 5.86 -25.32 -2.55
N PHE A 357 5.56 -25.49 -1.25
CA PHE A 357 5.29 -26.84 -0.69
C PHE A 357 4.00 -27.45 -1.22
N ASP A 358 3.00 -26.63 -1.51
CA ASP A 358 1.76 -27.13 -2.09
C ASP A 358 2.03 -27.86 -3.42
N SER A 359 3.07 -27.45 -4.18
CA SER A 359 3.56 -28.16 -5.37
C SER A 359 4.53 -29.32 -5.11
N THR A 360 5.24 -29.36 -3.97
CA THR A 360 6.27 -30.40 -3.64
C THR A 360 5.73 -31.55 -2.77
N SER A 361 4.45 -31.51 -2.42
CA SER A 361 3.81 -32.44 -1.48
C SER A 361 3.90 -33.93 -1.88
N LEU A 362 4.09 -34.24 -3.17
CA LEU A 362 4.27 -35.61 -3.67
C LEU A 362 5.69 -36.16 -3.45
N GLU A 363 6.73 -35.36 -3.67
CA GLU A 363 8.13 -35.78 -3.48
C GLU A 363 8.44 -35.98 -2.00
N GLN A 364 8.01 -35.04 -1.16
CA GLN A 364 8.19 -35.14 0.29
C GLN A 364 7.47 -36.35 0.87
N SER A 365 6.30 -36.72 0.33
CA SER A 365 5.59 -37.94 0.75
C SER A 365 6.37 -39.22 0.41
N SER A 366 7.11 -39.22 -0.71
CA SER A 366 7.91 -40.38 -1.12
C SER A 366 9.20 -40.53 -0.29
N ASP A 367 9.85 -39.41 0.05
CA ASP A 367 11.03 -39.41 0.91
C ASP A 367 10.68 -39.69 2.38
N LEU A 368 9.51 -39.23 2.85
CA LEU A 368 8.99 -39.56 4.17
C LEU A 368 8.72 -41.08 4.30
N ARG A 369 8.17 -41.70 3.25
CA ARG A 369 7.96 -43.16 3.21
C ARG A 369 9.28 -43.92 3.24
N LYS A 370 10.30 -43.47 2.49
CA LYS A 370 11.64 -44.08 2.54
C LYS A 370 12.28 -43.95 3.92
N LEU A 371 12.14 -42.79 4.57
CA LEU A 371 12.65 -42.57 5.92
C LEU A 371 12.00 -43.52 6.92
N PHE A 372 10.67 -43.67 6.88
CA PHE A 372 9.95 -44.57 7.80
C PHE A 372 10.23 -46.05 7.52
N ASN A 373 10.32 -46.46 6.25
CA ASN A 373 10.68 -47.82 5.89
C ASN A 373 12.12 -48.16 6.35
N GLY A 374 13.05 -47.21 6.24
CA GLY A 374 14.42 -47.40 6.73
C GLY A 374 14.51 -47.55 8.26
N ILE A 375 13.56 -46.97 9.00
CA ILE A 375 13.46 -47.13 10.47
C ILE A 375 12.90 -48.50 10.84
N GLU A 376 11.95 -49.05 10.06
CA GLU A 376 11.41 -50.39 10.26
C GLU A 376 12.44 -51.50 9.95
N GLU A 377 13.28 -51.31 8.93
CA GLU A 377 14.36 -52.25 8.59
C GLU A 377 15.49 -52.28 9.64
N THR A 378 15.76 -51.17 10.32
CA THR A 378 16.72 -51.13 11.44
C THR A 378 16.19 -51.79 12.71
N ASN A 379 14.87 -51.82 12.93
CA ASN A 379 14.27 -52.43 14.12
C ASN A 379 13.96 -53.94 13.94
N ASN A 380 14.07 -54.48 12.73
CA ASN A 380 13.88 -55.91 12.44
C ASN A 380 15.20 -56.70 12.30
N ASN A 381 16.34 -56.04 12.52
CA ASN A 381 17.69 -56.65 12.47
C ASN A 381 18.38 -56.73 13.85
N ASP A 382 17.66 -56.41 14.92
CA ASP A 382 17.99 -56.76 16.32
C ASP A 382 17.05 -57.88 16.79
#